data_AF-A0A7S2IIX6-F1
#
_entry.id   AF-A0A7S2IIX6-F1
#
_cell.length_a   1.000
_cell.length_b   1.000
_cell.length_c   1.000
_cell.angle_alpha   90.00
_cell.angle_beta   90.00
_cell.angle_gamma   90.00
#
_symmetry.space_group_name_H-M   'P 1'
#
loop_
_entity.id
_entity.type
_entity.pdbx_description
1 polymer ?
#
loop_
_entity_poly.entity_id
_entity_poly.type
_entity_poly.pdbx_seq_one_letter_code
_entity_poly.pdbx_strand_id
1 'polypeptide(L)'
;AVRQNGLAFRHASADLRRDREVTLEAVRQNHQVLGAVSDEFRRDRELVLAAVRQNGLALRFASSDLRRDRAVALEAVRRHGHALKFVSRGLQGDREVVSEAVCQSGAALGFAPEFQSDREVVLEAVRTHGV
;
A
#
# COMPACT_ATOMS: atom_id res chain seq x y z
N ALA A 1 -11.08 10.09 -25.00
CA ALA A 1 -11.83 9.56 -23.84
C ALA A 1 -11.15 8.30 -23.28
N VAL A 2 -9.98 8.42 -22.66
CA VAL A 2 -9.19 7.26 -22.15
C VAL A 2 -8.86 7.43 -20.66
N ARG A 3 -9.76 8.06 -19.89
CA ARG A 3 -9.59 8.27 -18.43
C ARG A 3 -10.31 7.23 -17.56
N GLN A 4 -10.90 6.18 -18.15
CA GLN A 4 -11.70 5.17 -17.43
C GLN A 4 -11.20 3.72 -17.53
N ASN A 5 -10.01 3.45 -18.08
CA ASN A 5 -9.67 2.11 -18.57
C ASN A 5 -8.93 1.17 -17.60
N GLY A 6 -9.02 1.38 -16.28
CA GLY A 6 -8.61 0.34 -15.33
C GLY A 6 -9.50 -0.92 -15.41
N LEU A 7 -10.79 -0.75 -15.76
CA LEU A 7 -11.72 -1.87 -15.98
C LEU A 7 -11.49 -2.56 -17.34
N ALA A 8 -11.11 -1.80 -18.37
CA ALA A 8 -10.81 -2.33 -19.69
C ALA A 8 -9.58 -3.27 -19.68
N PHE A 9 -8.61 -3.03 -18.79
CA PHE A 9 -7.44 -3.89 -18.62
C PHE A 9 -7.82 -5.36 -18.35
N ARG A 10 -8.88 -5.61 -17.57
CA ARG A 10 -9.35 -6.99 -17.29
C ARG A 10 -9.85 -7.70 -18.54
N HIS A 11 -10.36 -6.95 -19.52
CA HIS A 11 -10.89 -7.45 -20.79
C HIS A 11 -9.85 -7.44 -21.92
N ALA A 12 -8.66 -6.86 -21.69
CA ALA A 12 -7.57 -6.93 -22.66
C ALA A 12 -7.09 -8.37 -22.87
N SER A 13 -6.50 -8.62 -24.05
CA SER A 13 -5.93 -9.93 -24.39
C SER A 13 -4.86 -10.35 -23.37
N ALA A 14 -4.65 -11.67 -23.25
CA ALA A 14 -3.66 -12.19 -22.31
C ALA A 14 -2.26 -11.63 -22.58
N ASP A 15 -1.92 -11.40 -23.86
CA ASP A 15 -0.63 -10.86 -24.26
C ASP A 15 -0.46 -9.39 -23.85
N LEU A 16 -1.50 -8.56 -24.02
CA LEU A 16 -1.47 -7.16 -23.56
C LEU A 16 -1.38 -7.04 -22.04
N ARG A 17 -1.98 -7.98 -21.29
CA ARG A 17 -1.85 -8.03 -19.82
C ARG A 17 -0.50 -8.56 -19.33
N ARG A 18 0.29 -9.17 -20.22
CA ARG A 18 1.67 -9.60 -19.95
C ARG A 18 2.70 -8.59 -20.42
N ASP A 19 2.29 -7.58 -21.17
CA ASP A 19 3.15 -6.47 -21.52
C ASP A 19 3.35 -5.58 -20.30
N ARG A 20 4.62 -5.43 -19.89
CA ARG A 20 4.99 -4.65 -18.70
C ARG A 20 4.65 -3.16 -18.86
N GLU A 21 4.87 -2.58 -20.03
CA GLU A 21 4.67 -1.16 -20.27
C GLU A 21 3.18 -0.82 -20.28
N VAL A 22 2.38 -1.64 -20.97
CA VAL A 22 0.91 -1.54 -20.95
C VAL A 22 0.37 -1.69 -19.53
N THR A 23 0.90 -2.66 -18.77
CA THR A 23 0.50 -2.89 -17.39
C THR A 23 0.88 -1.73 -16.48
N LEU A 24 2.09 -1.19 -16.61
CA LEU A 24 2.54 -0.04 -15.83
C LEU A 24 1.68 1.20 -16.10
N GLU A 25 1.37 1.48 -17.37
CA GLU A 25 0.50 2.61 -17.73
C GLU A 25 -0.92 2.41 -17.19
N ALA A 26 -1.47 1.20 -17.30
CA ALA A 26 -2.78 0.88 -16.72
C ALA A 26 -2.79 1.06 -15.19
N VAL A 27 -1.72 0.63 -14.50
CA VAL A 27 -1.58 0.83 -13.05
C VAL A 27 -1.48 2.32 -12.70
N ARG A 28 -0.73 3.12 -13.46
CA ARG A 28 -0.62 4.58 -13.26
C ARG A 28 -1.97 5.29 -13.37
N GLN A 29 -2.87 4.79 -14.21
CA GLN A 29 -4.22 5.33 -14.37
C GLN A 29 -5.21 4.81 -13.31
N ASN A 30 -5.03 3.57 -12.84
CA ASN A 30 -5.86 2.99 -11.79
C ASN A 30 -5.10 1.94 -10.97
N HIS A 31 -4.77 2.28 -9.72
CA HIS A 31 -4.14 1.36 -8.75
C HIS A 31 -4.85 0.01 -8.58
N GLN A 32 -6.16 -0.09 -8.80
CA GLN A 32 -6.91 -1.34 -8.69
C GLN A 32 -6.48 -2.39 -9.73
N VAL A 33 -5.84 -1.98 -10.82
CA VAL A 33 -5.27 -2.86 -11.84
C VAL A 33 -4.27 -3.84 -11.22
N LEU A 34 -3.52 -3.42 -10.20
CA LEU A 34 -2.57 -4.28 -9.48
C LEU A 34 -3.25 -5.53 -8.87
N GLY A 35 -4.55 -5.45 -8.56
CA GLY A 35 -5.31 -6.60 -8.09
C GLY A 35 -5.58 -7.66 -9.17
N ALA A 36 -5.50 -7.29 -10.45
CA ALA A 36 -5.85 -8.13 -11.60
C ALA A 36 -4.64 -8.61 -12.42
N VAL A 37 -3.42 -8.14 -12.13
CA VAL A 37 -2.18 -8.59 -12.79
C VAL A 37 -1.69 -9.93 -12.23
N SER A 38 -0.77 -10.58 -12.95
CA SER A 38 -0.11 -11.80 -12.50
C SER A 38 0.76 -11.57 -11.27
N ASP A 39 1.10 -12.66 -10.57
CA ASP A 39 1.98 -12.59 -9.39
C ASP A 39 3.41 -12.12 -9.71
N GLU A 40 3.83 -12.20 -10.96
CA GLU A 40 5.08 -11.62 -11.44
C GLU A 40 5.06 -10.09 -11.29
N PHE A 41 4.01 -9.43 -11.78
CA PHE A 41 3.86 -7.97 -11.67
C PHE A 41 3.58 -7.49 -10.24
N ARG A 42 3.00 -8.34 -9.38
CA ARG A 42 2.88 -8.05 -7.95
C ARG A 42 4.21 -8.09 -7.20
N ARG A 43 5.26 -8.66 -7.81
CA ARG A 43 6.66 -8.60 -7.33
C ARG A 43 7.44 -7.45 -7.97
N ASP A 44 6.90 -6.82 -9.01
CA ASP A 44 7.53 -5.64 -9.62
C ASP A 44 7.34 -4.42 -8.70
N ARG A 45 8.47 -4.01 -8.11
CA ARG A 45 8.52 -2.90 -7.16
C ARG A 45 8.04 -1.59 -7.76
N GLU A 46 8.30 -1.33 -9.03
CA GLU A 46 7.89 -0.07 -9.69
C GLU A 46 6.37 -0.03 -9.86
N LEU A 47 5.77 -1.12 -10.33
CA LEU A 47 4.31 -1.22 -10.48
C LEU A 47 3.62 -1.11 -9.12
N VAL A 48 4.13 -1.81 -8.11
CA VAL A 48 3.58 -1.74 -6.75
C VAL A 48 3.67 -0.31 -6.21
N LEU A 49 4.81 0.36 -6.34
CA LEU A 49 4.96 1.76 -5.90
C LEU A 49 4.04 2.71 -6.68
N ALA A 50 3.86 2.51 -7.99
CA ALA A 50 2.93 3.32 -8.78
C ALA A 50 1.48 3.18 -8.29
N ALA A 51 1.06 1.98 -7.89
CA ALA A 51 -0.26 1.75 -7.30
C ALA A 51 -0.36 2.32 -5.86
N VAL A 52 0.65 2.08 -5.04
CA VAL A 52 0.71 2.53 -3.63
C VAL A 52 0.67 4.05 -3.52
N ARG A 53 1.38 4.77 -4.39
CA ARG A 53 1.38 6.24 -4.44
C ARG A 53 0.00 6.84 -4.69
N GLN A 54 -0.86 6.12 -5.41
CA GLN A 54 -2.26 6.53 -5.61
C GLN A 54 -3.14 6.15 -4.42
N ASN A 55 -2.92 4.97 -3.83
CA ASN A 55 -3.65 4.49 -2.66
C ASN A 55 -2.79 3.52 -1.84
N GLY A 56 -2.46 3.89 -0.59
CA GLY A 56 -1.63 3.07 0.29
C GLY A 56 -2.16 1.65 0.51
N LEU A 57 -3.48 1.44 0.42
CA LEU A 57 -4.09 0.11 0.57
C LEU A 57 -3.80 -0.82 -0.61
N ALA A 58 -3.28 -0.31 -1.74
CA ALA A 58 -2.81 -1.14 -2.86
C ALA A 58 -1.69 -2.10 -2.45
N LEU A 59 -0.97 -1.81 -1.36
CA LEU A 59 0.04 -2.70 -0.78
C LEU A 59 -0.49 -4.11 -0.51
N ARG A 60 -1.80 -4.27 -0.27
CA ARG A 60 -2.44 -5.58 -0.06
C ARG A 60 -2.26 -6.56 -1.22
N PHE A 61 -2.02 -6.06 -2.43
CA PHE A 61 -1.81 -6.86 -3.63
C PHE A 61 -0.34 -7.18 -3.89
N ALA A 62 0.59 -6.50 -3.21
CA ALA A 62 2.00 -6.74 -3.40
C ALA A 62 2.42 -8.11 -2.86
N SER A 63 3.53 -8.63 -3.39
CA SER A 63 4.15 -9.86 -2.88
C SER A 63 4.51 -9.74 -1.39
N SER A 64 4.68 -10.88 -0.72
CA SER A 64 5.20 -10.90 0.66
C SER A 64 6.52 -10.15 0.80
N ASP A 65 7.39 -10.22 -0.22
CA ASP A 65 8.71 -9.59 -0.21
C ASP A 65 8.64 -8.06 -0.30
N LEU A 66 7.66 -7.52 -1.03
CA LEU A 66 7.45 -6.07 -1.06
C LEU A 66 6.67 -5.56 0.16
N ARG A 67 5.86 -6.40 0.81
CA ARG A 67 5.20 -6.07 2.09
C ARG A 67 6.16 -6.03 3.28
N ARG A 68 7.36 -6.60 3.13
CA ARG A 68 8.50 -6.48 4.08
C ARG A 68 9.56 -5.48 3.64
N ASP A 69 9.42 -4.86 2.47
CA ASP A 69 10.29 -3.76 2.05
C ASP A 69 9.88 -2.51 2.84
N ARG A 70 10.81 -2.03 3.67
CA ARG A 70 10.60 -0.89 4.56
C ARG A 70 10.25 0.39 3.79
N ALA A 71 10.89 0.64 2.65
CA ALA A 71 10.64 1.84 1.86
C ALA A 71 9.24 1.79 1.21
N VAL A 72 8.83 0.63 0.73
CA VAL A 72 7.47 0.42 0.19
C VAL A 72 6.43 0.55 1.30
N ALA A 73 6.69 0.00 2.49
CA ALA A 73 5.81 0.11 3.65
C ALA A 73 5.63 1.58 4.09
N LEU A 74 6.73 2.34 4.21
CA LEU A 74 6.69 3.77 4.54
C LEU A 74 5.88 4.58 3.52
N GLU A 75 6.09 4.33 2.23
CA GLU A 75 5.29 4.98 1.18
C GLU A 75 3.79 4.66 1.36
N ALA A 76 3.44 3.41 1.64
CA ALA A 76 2.06 2.98 1.81
C ALA A 76 1.38 3.61 3.02
N VAL A 77 2.03 3.61 4.19
CA VAL A 77 1.44 4.16 5.41
C VAL A 77 1.31 5.68 5.34
N ARG A 78 2.26 6.38 4.69
CA ARG A 78 2.19 7.83 4.42
C ARG A 78 1.04 8.21 3.49
N ARG A 79 0.62 7.30 2.60
CA ARG A 79 -0.55 7.51 1.74
C ARG A 79 -1.86 7.13 2.43
N HIS A 80 -1.83 6.13 3.32
CA HIS A 80 -3.00 5.68 4.05
C HIS A 80 -2.60 4.91 5.33
N GLY A 81 -2.86 5.45 6.52
CA GLY A 81 -2.41 4.86 7.79
C GLY A 81 -2.82 3.38 7.98
N HIS A 82 -4.04 3.00 7.61
CA HIS A 82 -4.49 1.60 7.65
C HIS A 82 -3.74 0.63 6.71
N ALA A 83 -2.87 1.11 5.83
CA ALA A 83 -1.98 0.24 5.06
C ALA A 83 -1.05 -0.59 5.96
N LEU A 84 -0.80 -0.13 7.20
CA LEU A 84 -0.02 -0.83 8.22
C LEU A 84 -0.49 -2.28 8.44
N LYS A 85 -1.79 -2.57 8.29
CA LYS A 85 -2.33 -3.93 8.44
C LYS A 85 -1.83 -4.92 7.38
N PHE A 86 -1.35 -4.42 6.24
CA PHE A 86 -0.84 -5.23 5.14
C PHE A 86 0.69 -5.35 5.15
N VAL A 87 1.37 -4.50 5.90
CA VAL A 87 2.81 -4.58 6.13
C VAL A 87 3.15 -5.87 6.88
N SER A 88 4.34 -6.42 6.66
CA SER A 88 4.78 -7.62 7.39
C SER A 88 4.83 -7.38 8.91
N ARG A 89 4.61 -8.44 9.71
CA ARG A 89 4.66 -8.33 11.18
C ARG A 89 5.94 -7.69 11.71
N GLY A 90 7.09 -8.00 11.11
CA GLY A 90 8.36 -7.41 11.54
C GLY A 90 8.41 -5.88 11.40
N LEU A 91 7.75 -5.33 10.37
CA LEU A 91 7.65 -3.88 10.18
C LEU A 91 6.44 -3.25 10.92
N GLN A 92 5.50 -4.05 11.42
CA GLN A 92 4.48 -3.57 12.38
C GLN A 92 5.08 -3.29 13.77
N GLY A 93 6.29 -3.80 14.04
CA GLY A 93 7.13 -3.44 15.19
C GLY A 93 8.16 -2.32 14.89
N ASP A 94 8.20 -1.79 13.66
CA ASP A 94 9.10 -0.68 13.32
C ASP A 94 8.49 0.66 13.76
N ARG A 95 9.13 1.32 14.72
CA ARG A 95 8.64 2.58 15.30
C ARG A 95 8.34 3.64 14.24
N GLU A 96 9.21 3.84 13.26
CA GLU A 96 9.00 4.89 12.25
C GLU A 96 7.79 4.56 11.38
N VAL A 97 7.66 3.30 10.95
CA VAL A 97 6.52 2.85 10.14
C VAL A 97 5.20 3.01 10.92
N VAL A 98 5.20 2.67 12.21
CA VAL A 98 4.02 2.79 13.07
C VAL A 98 3.67 4.26 13.33
N SER A 99 4.63 5.11 13.69
CA SER A 99 4.38 6.54 13.90
C SER A 99 3.84 7.20 12.63
N GLU A 100 4.41 6.93 11.45
CA GLU A 100 3.89 7.46 10.18
C GLU A 100 2.45 7.00 9.90
N ALA A 101 2.12 5.73 10.21
CA ALA A 101 0.77 5.22 10.07
C ALA A 101 -0.21 5.87 11.04
N VAL A 102 0.20 6.07 12.30
CA VAL A 102 -0.60 6.68 13.36
C VAL A 102 -0.81 8.18 13.13
N CYS A 103 0.21 8.87 12.62
CA CYS A 103 0.12 10.25 12.16
C CYS A 103 -0.95 10.42 11.07
N GLN A 104 -1.10 9.42 10.18
CA GLN A 104 -2.12 9.42 9.14
C GLN A 104 -3.51 8.99 9.65
N SER A 105 -3.57 8.07 10.61
CA SER A 105 -4.82 7.64 11.25
C SER A 105 -4.51 7.03 12.61
N GLY A 106 -4.98 7.64 13.71
CA GLY A 106 -4.79 7.09 15.05
C GLY A 106 -5.29 5.65 15.22
N ALA A 107 -6.32 5.24 14.45
CA ALA A 107 -6.83 3.87 14.45
C ALA A 107 -5.82 2.85 13.89
N ALA A 108 -4.79 3.29 13.17
CA ALA A 108 -3.72 2.43 12.71
C ALA A 108 -2.95 1.77 13.87
N LEU A 109 -2.94 2.37 15.06
CA LEU A 109 -2.31 1.79 16.26
C LEU A 109 -2.87 0.39 16.61
N GLY A 110 -4.11 0.10 16.23
CA GLY A 110 -4.71 -1.23 16.40
C GLY A 110 -3.97 -2.35 15.65
N PHE A 111 -3.15 -2.01 14.64
CA PHE A 111 -2.34 -2.97 13.89
C PHE A 111 -0.90 -3.13 14.42
N ALA A 112 -0.51 -2.36 15.44
CA ALA A 112 0.80 -2.37 16.06
C ALA A 112 0.69 -2.65 17.57
N PRO A 113 0.39 -3.90 17.98
CA PRO A 113 0.13 -4.23 19.38
C PRO A 113 1.29 -3.88 20.32
N GLU A 114 2.53 -3.94 19.83
CA GLU A 114 3.72 -3.60 20.61
C GLU A 114 3.78 -2.12 21.03
N PHE A 115 3.09 -1.23 20.30
CA PHE A 115 3.05 0.21 20.59
C PHE A 115 1.78 0.68 21.31
N GLN A 116 0.83 -0.22 21.61
CA GLN A 116 -0.43 0.17 22.28
C GLN A 116 -0.24 0.61 23.73
N SER A 117 0.89 0.25 24.34
CA SER A 117 1.30 0.74 25.67
C SER A 117 2.43 1.78 25.60
N ASP A 118 2.88 2.12 24.38
CA ASP A 118 3.89 3.16 24.20
C ASP A 118 3.24 4.54 24.38
N ARG A 119 3.62 5.22 25.46
CA ARG A 119 3.01 6.51 25.83
C ARG A 119 3.12 7.55 24.71
N GLU A 120 4.24 7.59 23.99
CA GLU A 120 4.46 8.59 22.95
C GLU A 120 3.54 8.34 21.76
N VAL A 121 3.53 7.10 21.26
CA VAL A 121 2.71 6.70 20.11
C VAL A 121 1.21 6.74 20.42
N VAL A 122 0.80 6.36 21.63
CA VAL A 122 -0.60 6.45 22.07
C VAL A 122 -1.07 7.91 22.12
N LEU A 123 -0.25 8.82 22.64
CA LEU A 123 -0.58 10.25 22.65
C LEU A 123 -0.69 10.82 21.24
N GLU A 124 0.16 10.37 20.32
CA GLU A 124 0.06 10.71 18.90
C GLU A 124 -1.27 10.22 18.30
N ALA A 125 -1.66 8.98 18.56
CA ALA A 125 -2.91 8.39 18.05
C ALA A 125 -4.17 9.11 18.56
N VAL A 126 -4.17 9.51 19.83
CA VAL A 126 -5.29 10.27 20.42
C VAL A 126 -5.42 11.66 19.77
N ARG A 127 -4.29 12.31 19.47
CA ARG A 127 -4.29 13.63 18.81
C ARG A 127 -4.84 13.58 17.39
N THR A 128 -4.55 12.52 16.65
CA THR A 128 -5.00 12.37 15.25
C THR A 128 -6.46 11.93 15.11
N HIS A 129 -7.09 11.38 16.15
CA HIS A 129 -8.52 11.02 16.19
C HIS A 129 -9.44 12.14 16.73
N GLY A 130 -8.90 13.31 17.11
CA GLY A 130 -9.60 14.35 17.86
C GLY A 130 -10.21 15.51 17.05
N VAL A 131 -10.40 15.39 15.73
CA VAL A 131 -11.01 16.43 14.87
C VAL A 131 -12.05 15.87 13.91
#